data_AF-A0A527X3X4-F1
#
_entry.id   AF-A0A527X3X4-F1
#
_cell.length_a   1.000
_cell.length_b   1.000
_cell.length_c   1.000
_cell.angle_alpha   90.00
_cell.angle_beta   90.00
_cell.angle_gamma   90.00
#
_symmetry.space_group_name_H-M   'P 1'
#
loop_
_entity.id
_entity.type
_entity.pdbx_description
1 polymer ?
#
loop_
_entity_poly.entity_id
_entity_poly.type
_entity_poly.pdbx_seq_one_letter_code
_entity_poly.pdbx_strand_id
1 'polypeptide(L)'
;MISEMIWTFETRDFKVVCEATEPSFIDPLVHCQEVIDAIDRGDALLTHLHARVYWRDQEIGSARKRDCVHGSTPIPEDSEYRQTFDSMIVTDHGHRYKVVQWAISDARKNLAEAPGGLPGLYLRKTA
;
A
#
# COMPACT_ATOMS: atom_id res chain seq x y z
N MET A 1 7.68 -3.57 15.60
CA MET A 1 7.57 -3.46 14.13
C MET A 1 7.83 -2.01 13.77
N ILE A 2 8.82 -1.75 12.92
CA ILE A 2 9.16 -0.41 12.45
C ILE A 2 8.25 -0.12 11.25
N SER A 3 7.46 0.95 11.34
CA SER A 3 6.64 1.42 10.23
C SER A 3 7.36 2.61 9.59
N GLU A 4 7.56 2.54 8.28
CA GLU A 4 8.19 3.60 7.50
C GLU A 4 7.13 4.33 6.68
N MET A 5 7.13 5.67 6.73
CA MET A 5 6.28 6.48 5.88
C MET A 5 6.87 6.55 4.47
N ILE A 6 6.30 5.79 3.55
CA ILE A 6 6.79 5.69 2.17
C ILE A 6 6.20 6.75 1.24
N TRP A 7 5.06 7.35 1.64
CA TRP A 7 4.42 8.40 0.84
C TRP A 7 3.42 9.22 1.66
N THR A 8 3.33 10.51 1.37
CA THR A 8 2.27 11.37 1.89
C THR A 8 1.81 12.38 0.83
N PHE A 9 0.53 12.72 0.91
CA PHE A 9 -0.07 13.85 0.19
C PHE A 9 -0.88 14.66 1.19
N GLU A 10 -0.66 15.98 1.22
CA GLU A 10 -1.30 16.86 2.18
C GLU A 10 -1.85 18.12 1.49
N THR A 11 -3.03 18.52 1.92
CA THR A 11 -3.71 19.76 1.57
C THR A 11 -4.18 20.44 2.86
N ARG A 12 -4.88 21.57 2.76
CA ARG A 12 -5.37 22.30 3.95
C ARG A 12 -6.22 21.45 4.88
N ASP A 13 -7.15 20.67 4.35
CA ASP A 13 -8.11 19.90 5.15
C ASP A 13 -7.91 18.39 5.02
N PHE A 14 -7.22 17.91 3.98
CA PHE A 14 -6.97 16.48 3.76
C PHE A 14 -5.51 16.10 3.88
N LYS A 15 -5.28 14.93 4.47
CA LYS A 15 -3.98 14.26 4.46
C LYS A 15 -4.16 12.78 4.12
N VAL A 16 -3.32 12.28 3.23
CA VAL A 16 -3.21 10.86 2.92
C VAL A 16 -1.80 10.42 3.28
N VAL A 17 -1.71 9.35 4.06
CA VAL A 17 -0.45 8.74 4.47
C VAL A 17 -0.46 7.31 4.00
N CYS A 18 0.66 6.87 3.41
CA CYS A 18 0.92 5.47 3.12
C CYS A 18 2.21 5.05 3.83
N GLU A 19 2.12 3.97 4.59
CA GLU A 19 3.20 3.40 5.36
C GLU A 19 3.48 1.98 4.89
N ALA A 20 4.74 1.60 4.90
CA ALA A 20 5.18 0.21 4.82
C ALA A 20 5.59 -0.29 6.21
N THR A 21 5.44 -1.59 6.43
CA THR A 21 5.98 -2.29 7.60
C THR A 21 6.51 -3.62 7.14
N GLU A 22 7.75 -3.93 7.50
CA GLU A 22 8.32 -5.25 7.27
C GLU A 22 7.67 -6.26 8.24
N PRO A 23 7.14 -7.39 7.74
CA PRO A 23 6.58 -8.42 8.60
C PRO A 23 7.69 -9.14 9.37
N SER A 24 7.39 -9.55 10.60
CA SER A 24 8.31 -10.35 11.41
C SER A 24 8.34 -11.84 11.04
N PHE A 25 7.50 -12.27 10.10
CA PHE A 25 7.32 -13.66 9.70
C PHE A 25 6.81 -13.72 8.26
N ILE A 26 7.39 -14.60 7.46
CA ILE A 26 6.96 -14.91 6.09
C ILE A 26 6.14 -16.19 6.16
N ASP A 27 4.88 -16.14 5.76
CA ASP A 27 3.98 -17.30 5.82
C ASP A 27 4.23 -18.25 4.63
N PRO A 28 4.73 -19.48 4.86
CA PRO A 28 5.01 -20.43 3.78
C PRO A 28 3.75 -21.03 3.15
N LEU A 29 2.56 -20.77 3.70
CA LEU A 29 1.29 -21.14 3.07
C LEU A 29 0.78 -20.09 2.09
N VAL A 30 1.29 -18.86 2.20
CA VAL A 30 0.91 -17.72 1.34
C VAL A 30 1.91 -17.53 0.21
N HIS A 31 3.19 -17.81 0.47
CA HIS A 31 4.29 -17.59 -0.47
C HIS A 31 4.93 -18.91 -0.88
N CYS A 32 5.26 -19.05 -2.17
CA CYS A 32 6.02 -20.21 -2.65
C CYS A 32 7.49 -20.12 -2.22
N GLN A 33 8.19 -21.26 -2.23
CA GLN A 33 9.57 -21.35 -1.75
C GLN A 33 10.51 -20.38 -2.48
N GLU A 34 10.29 -20.15 -3.79
CA GLU A 34 11.11 -19.24 -4.58
C GLU A 34 11.03 -17.79 -4.09
N VAL A 35 9.86 -17.34 -3.62
CA VAL A 35 9.66 -16.00 -3.06
C VAL A 35 10.32 -15.89 -1.68
N ILE A 36 10.20 -16.94 -0.87
CA ILE A 36 10.85 -17.00 0.45
C ILE A 36 12.36 -16.92 0.27
N ASP A 37 12.92 -17.75 -0.61
CA ASP A 37 14.37 -17.77 -0.89
C ASP A 37 14.85 -16.42 -1.44
N ALA A 38 14.04 -15.76 -2.28
CA ALA A 38 14.35 -14.42 -2.79
C ALA A 38 14.41 -13.36 -1.69
N ILE A 39 13.48 -13.42 -0.72
CA ILE A 39 13.48 -12.51 0.43
C ILE A 39 14.69 -12.81 1.34
N ASP A 40 14.96 -14.09 1.62
CA ASP A 40 16.06 -14.52 2.48
C ASP A 40 17.44 -14.13 1.89
N ARG A 41 17.58 -14.15 0.56
CA ARG A 41 18.79 -13.66 -0.14
C ARG A 41 18.88 -12.14 -0.22
N GLY A 42 17.80 -11.43 0.06
CA GLY A 42 17.72 -9.96 -0.08
C GLY A 42 17.44 -9.49 -1.51
N ASP A 43 17.06 -10.37 -2.42
CA ASP A 43 16.65 -10.05 -3.80
C ASP A 43 15.25 -9.42 -3.86
N ALA A 44 14.44 -9.67 -2.83
CA ALA A 44 13.10 -9.13 -2.67
C ALA A 44 12.85 -8.63 -1.23
N LEU A 45 11.88 -7.74 -1.10
CA LEU A 45 11.38 -7.19 0.14
C LEU A 45 9.91 -7.54 0.28
N LEU A 46 9.53 -8.11 1.42
CA LEU A 46 8.13 -8.32 1.79
C LEU A 46 7.68 -7.17 2.69
N THR A 47 6.58 -6.51 2.33
CA THR A 47 6.03 -5.41 3.14
C THR A 47 4.52 -5.51 3.30
N HIS A 48 4.03 -4.94 4.39
CA HIS A 48 2.62 -4.64 4.61
C HIS A 48 2.39 -3.16 4.40
N LEU A 49 1.50 -2.83 3.48
CA LEU A 49 1.11 -1.45 3.22
C LEU A 49 -0.13 -1.07 4.03
N HIS A 50 -0.11 0.13 4.59
CA HIS A 50 -1.22 0.73 5.29
C HIS A 50 -1.43 2.16 4.80
N ALA A 51 -2.60 2.42 4.22
CA ALA A 51 -2.99 3.77 3.84
C ALA A 51 -4.06 4.31 4.78
N ARG A 52 -3.93 5.57 5.16
CA ARG A 52 -4.85 6.31 6.04
C ARG A 52 -5.19 7.65 5.42
N VAL A 53 -6.47 8.02 5.49
CA VAL A 53 -7.00 9.29 5.00
C VAL A 53 -7.55 10.06 6.19
N TYR A 54 -7.10 11.30 6.32
CA TYR A 54 -7.49 12.22 7.37
C TYR A 54 -8.22 13.42 6.80
N TRP A 55 -9.24 13.89 7.51
CA TRP A 55 -9.85 15.19 7.33
C TRP A 55 -9.75 15.99 8.63
N ARG A 56 -9.06 17.14 8.61
CA ARG A 56 -8.79 17.96 9.81
C ARG A 56 -8.29 17.14 10.99
N ASP A 57 -7.24 16.35 10.75
CA ASP A 57 -6.59 15.44 11.69
C ASP A 57 -7.45 14.26 12.21
N GLN A 58 -8.71 14.15 11.78
CA GLN A 58 -9.54 12.98 12.06
C GLN A 58 -9.35 11.93 10.98
N GLU A 59 -8.98 10.70 11.35
CA GLU A 59 -8.98 9.57 10.42
C GLU A 59 -10.42 9.30 9.97
N ILE A 60 -10.64 9.38 8.66
CA ILE A 60 -11.95 9.17 8.04
C ILE A 60 -11.96 7.94 7.13
N GLY A 61 -10.82 7.34 6.81
CA GLY A 61 -10.77 6.07 6.10
C GLY A 61 -9.39 5.43 6.14
N SER A 62 -9.37 4.11 6.03
CA SER A 62 -8.12 3.34 6.02
C SER A 62 -8.22 2.10 5.14
N ALA A 63 -7.07 1.61 4.69
CA ALA A 63 -6.97 0.35 3.98
C ALA A 63 -5.61 -0.29 4.18
N ARG A 64 -5.57 -1.63 4.14
CA ARG A 64 -4.36 -2.41 4.29
C ARG A 64 -4.19 -3.37 3.13
N LYS A 65 -2.95 -3.57 2.73
CA LYS A 65 -2.56 -4.63 1.80
C LYS A 65 -1.34 -5.35 2.39
N ARG A 66 -1.57 -6.60 2.79
CA ARG A 66 -0.50 -7.48 3.30
C ARG A 66 0.24 -8.12 2.13
N ASP A 67 1.38 -8.70 2.46
CA ASP A 67 2.15 -9.56 1.57
C ASP A 67 2.51 -8.90 0.23
N CYS A 68 2.93 -7.63 0.27
CA CYS A 68 3.42 -6.93 -0.90
C CYS A 68 4.88 -7.30 -1.11
N VAL A 69 5.19 -8.01 -2.20
CA VAL A 69 6.55 -8.38 -2.56
C VAL A 69 7.10 -7.39 -3.57
N HIS A 70 8.28 -6.85 -3.30
CA HIS A 70 8.96 -5.85 -4.12
C HIS A 70 10.38 -6.34 -4.44
N GLY A 71 10.87 -6.17 -5.66
CA GLY A 71 12.27 -6.48 -5.98
C GLY A 71 13.18 -5.41 -5.38
N SER A 72 14.29 -5.81 -4.74
CA SER A 72 15.20 -4.87 -4.06
C SER A 72 16.12 -4.11 -5.02
N THR A 73 16.25 -4.56 -6.27
CA THR A 73 16.99 -3.91 -7.37
C THR A 73 16.53 -4.55 -8.69
N PRO A 74 16.73 -3.92 -9.88
CA PRO A 74 16.45 -4.60 -11.13
C PRO A 74 17.33 -5.85 -11.21
N ILE A 75 16.68 -7.00 -11.31
CA ILE A 75 17.33 -8.30 -11.38
C ILE A 75 18.20 -8.34 -12.64
N PRO A 76 19.44 -8.85 -12.56
CA PRO A 76 20.29 -9.04 -13.74
C PRO A 76 19.53 -9.74 -14.88
N GLU A 77 19.80 -9.34 -16.13
CA GLU A 77 19.12 -9.89 -17.32
C GLU A 77 19.32 -11.39 -17.50
N ASP A 78 20.39 -11.94 -16.92
CA ASP A 78 20.80 -13.33 -16.97
C ASP A 78 20.30 -14.18 -15.79
N SER A 79 19.53 -13.61 -14.86
CA SER A 79 19.00 -14.37 -13.73
C SER A 79 17.93 -15.38 -14.18
N GLU A 80 18.14 -16.65 -13.84
CA GLU A 80 17.17 -17.74 -14.05
C GLU A 80 15.82 -17.48 -13.35
N TYR A 81 15.79 -16.59 -12.35
CA TYR A 81 14.61 -16.24 -11.59
C TYR A 81 13.83 -15.05 -12.18
N ARG A 82 14.33 -14.41 -13.24
CA ARG A 82 13.72 -13.18 -13.79
C ARG A 82 12.26 -13.36 -14.20
N GLN A 83 11.91 -14.48 -14.83
CA GLN A 83 10.52 -14.77 -15.22
C GLN A 83 9.59 -14.96 -14.02
N THR A 84 10.10 -15.52 -12.91
CA THR A 84 9.34 -15.70 -11.67
C THR A 84 9.09 -14.36 -10.99
N PHE A 85 10.10 -13.47 -10.99
CA PHE A 85 9.95 -12.14 -10.43
C PHE A 85 9.08 -11.23 -11.31
N ASP A 86 9.23 -11.25 -12.63
CA ASP A 86 8.38 -10.42 -13.53
C ASP A 86 6.88 -10.81 -13.45
N SER A 87 6.57 -12.06 -13.07
CA SER A 87 5.19 -12.56 -12.95
C SER A 87 4.59 -12.42 -11.55
N MET A 88 5.41 -12.47 -10.49
CA MET A 88 4.94 -12.39 -9.09
C MET A 88 5.23 -11.06 -8.41
N ILE A 89 6.27 -10.34 -8.82
CA ILE A 89 6.74 -9.10 -8.20
C ILE A 89 6.22 -7.93 -9.03
N VAL A 90 5.04 -7.47 -8.61
CA VAL A 90 4.44 -6.24 -9.13
C VAL A 90 5.35 -5.08 -8.79
N THR A 91 5.83 -4.39 -9.82
CA THR A 91 6.59 -3.16 -9.69
C THR A 91 5.82 -2.18 -8.78
N ASP A 92 6.50 -1.72 -7.72
CA ASP A 92 6.03 -0.98 -6.53
C ASP A 92 4.86 0.00 -6.72
N HIS A 93 4.79 0.66 -7.88
CA HIS A 93 3.79 1.68 -8.15
C HIS A 93 2.34 1.16 -8.10
N GLY A 94 2.09 -0.11 -8.46
CA GLY A 94 0.74 -0.67 -8.48
C GLY A 94 0.12 -0.86 -7.09
N HIS A 95 0.92 -1.33 -6.11
CA HIS A 95 0.41 -1.69 -4.79
C HIS A 95 0.12 -0.47 -3.92
N ARG A 96 1.02 0.52 -3.92
CA ARG A 96 0.81 1.79 -3.23
C ARG A 96 -0.42 2.52 -3.74
N TYR A 97 -0.57 2.64 -5.06
CA TYR A 97 -1.74 3.28 -5.65
C TYR A 97 -3.03 2.56 -5.26
N LYS A 98 -3.03 1.23 -5.31
CA LYS A 98 -4.19 0.39 -4.98
C LYS A 98 -4.63 0.56 -3.53
N VAL A 99 -3.72 0.49 -2.56
CA VAL A 99 -4.06 0.63 -1.13
C VAL A 99 -4.55 2.06 -0.82
N VAL A 100 -3.97 3.08 -1.45
CA VAL A 100 -4.44 4.47 -1.31
C VAL A 100 -5.84 4.65 -1.88
N GLN A 101 -6.13 4.10 -3.07
CA GLN A 101 -7.46 4.16 -3.65
C GLN A 101 -8.51 3.49 -2.75
N TRP A 102 -8.18 2.35 -2.15
CA TRP A 102 -9.08 1.68 -1.20
C TRP A 102 -9.35 2.53 0.04
N ALA A 103 -8.33 3.18 0.62
CA ALA A 103 -8.50 4.05 1.77
C ALA A 103 -9.37 5.28 1.42
N ILE A 104 -9.22 5.83 0.21
CA ILE A 104 -10.08 6.92 -0.29
C ILE A 104 -11.53 6.44 -0.49
N SER A 105 -11.72 5.24 -1.02
CA SER A 105 -13.05 4.65 -1.17
C SER A 105 -13.74 4.42 0.17
N ASP A 106 -12.99 3.94 1.17
CA ASP A 106 -13.46 3.80 2.55
C ASP A 106 -13.85 5.17 3.16
N ALA A 107 -12.97 6.16 3.00
CA ALA A 107 -13.24 7.53 3.44
C ALA A 107 -14.52 8.12 2.84
N ARG A 108 -14.75 7.90 1.54
CA ARG A 108 -15.99 8.35 0.87
C ARG A 108 -17.23 7.71 1.45
N LYS A 109 -17.18 6.44 1.86
CA LYS A 109 -18.32 5.76 2.50
C LYS A 109 -18.60 6.34 3.88
N ASN A 110 -17.59 6.45 4.72
CA ASN A 110 -17.73 7.00 6.08
C ASN A 110 -18.28 8.44 6.05
N LEU A 111 -17.86 9.24 5.06
CA LEU A 111 -18.38 10.58 4.85
C LEU A 111 -19.84 10.61 4.37
N ALA A 112 -20.28 9.62 3.59
CA ALA A 112 -21.65 9.52 3.11
C ALA A 112 -22.63 9.03 4.20
N GLU A 113 -22.13 8.26 5.17
CA GLU A 113 -22.92 7.68 6.27
C GLU A 113 -22.99 8.60 7.51
N ALA A 114 -22.19 9.67 7.56
CA ALA A 114 -22.17 10.60 8.69
C ALA A 114 -23.47 11.43 8.80
N PRO A 115 -24.22 11.35 9.93
CA PRO A 115 -25.44 12.13 10.15
C PRO A 115 -25.08 13.57 10.48
N GLY A 116 -24.87 14.38 9.44
CA GLY A 116 -24.39 15.75 9.55
C GLY A 116 -23.16 15.92 8.68
N GLY A 117 -23.38 16.17 7.39
CA GLY A 117 -22.32 16.28 6.39
C GLY A 117 -21.20 17.19 6.87
N LEU A 118 -19.95 16.72 6.75
CA LEU A 118 -18.79 17.54 7.06
C LEU A 118 -18.84 18.81 6.21
N PRO A 119 -18.94 20.01 6.82
CA PRO A 119 -19.06 21.25 6.07
C PRO A 119 -17.77 21.48 5.25
N GLY A 120 -17.87 21.39 3.92
CA GLY A 120 -16.79 21.76 3.00
C GLY A 120 -16.41 20.71 1.95
N LEU A 121 -16.96 19.50 1.99
CA LEU A 121 -16.62 18.42 1.06
C LEU A 121 -17.50 18.42 -0.20
N TYR A 122 -17.44 19.51 -0.97
CA TYR A 122 -17.97 19.51 -2.34
C TYR A 122 -16.99 18.75 -3.23
N LEU A 123 -17.14 17.41 -3.30
CA LEU A 123 -16.58 16.64 -4.40
C LEU A 123 -17.19 17.19 -5.70
N ARG A 124 -16.42 17.99 -6.45
CA ARG A 124 -16.77 18.41 -7.81
C ARG A 124 -17.12 17.14 -8.59
N LYS A 125 -18.41 16.92 -8.85
CA LYS A 125 -18.82 16.02 -9.93
C LYS A 125 -18.28 16.66 -11.20
N THR A 126 -17.27 16.06 -11.80
CA THR A 126 -16.95 16.34 -13.20
C THR A 126 -18.16 15.91 -14.02
N ALA A 127 -18.71 16.88 -14.76
CA ALA A 127 -19.83 16.73 -15.67
C ALA A 127 -19.51 15.76 -16.81
#